data_AF-A0A1V5AHH6-F1
#
_entry.id   AF-A0A1V5AHH6-F1
#
_cell.length_a   1.000
_cell.length_b   1.000
_cell.length_c   1.000
_cell.angle_alpha   90.00
_cell.angle_beta   90.00
_cell.angle_gamma   90.00
#
_symmetry.space_group_name_H-M   'P 1'
#
loop_
_entity.id
_entity.type
_entity.pdbx_description
1 polymer ?
#
loop_
_entity_poly.entity_id
_entity_poly.type
_entity_poly.pdbx_seq_one_letter_code
_entity_poly.pdbx_strand_id
1 'polypeptide(L)' 'MPDISEELLAETEKWRRRAQERAALAKGDPKFMENVLAYIDDSGYFLERGDLVRAFEAVIWAWAWLEIGERQGILTSLD' A
#
# COMPACT_ATOMS: atom_id res chain seq x y z
N MET A 1 -12.49 -22.87 9.49
CA MET A 1 -12.22 -21.80 8.52
C MET A 1 -11.67 -20.63 9.32
N PRO A 2 -10.55 -20.02 8.93
CA PRO A 2 -10.09 -18.81 9.60
C PRO A 2 -11.18 -17.73 9.51
N ASP A 3 -11.23 -16.83 10.50
CA ASP A 3 -12.11 -15.67 10.47
C ASP A 3 -11.62 -14.72 9.37
N ILE A 4 -12.50 -14.40 8.42
CA ILE A 4 -12.20 -13.48 7.31
C ILE A 4 -11.73 -12.11 7.84
N SER A 5 -12.23 -11.68 9.00
CA SER A 5 -11.83 -10.42 9.62
C SER A 5 -10.39 -10.48 10.13
N GLU A 6 -10.00 -11.58 10.76
CA GLU A 6 -8.60 -11.81 11.19
C GLU A 6 -7.66 -11.89 9.99
N GLU A 7 -8.10 -12.55 8.91
CA GLU A 7 -7.34 -12.65 7.66
C GLU A 7 -7.16 -11.28 6.99
N LEU A 8 -8.22 -10.48 6.88
CA LEU A 8 -8.14 -9.13 6.32
C LEU A 8 -7.23 -8.22 7.14
N LEU A 9 -7.32 -8.29 8.48
CA LEU A 9 -6.43 -7.55 9.37
C LEU A 9 -4.95 -7.92 9.12
N ALA A 10 -4.64 -9.22 9.17
CA ALA A 10 -3.28 -9.72 8.99
C ALA A 10 -2.71 -9.39 7.60
N GLU A 11 -3.50 -9.54 6.55
CA GLU A 11 -3.09 -9.21 5.19
C GLU A 11 -2.91 -7.70 5.00
N THR A 12 -3.80 -6.88 5.55
CA THR A 12 -3.69 -5.41 5.50
C THR A 12 -2.40 -4.93 6.16
N GLU A 13 -2.11 -5.39 7.39
CA GLU A 13 -0.89 -5.01 8.11
C GLU A 13 0.37 -5.45 7.37
N LYS A 14 0.39 -6.70 6.87
CA LYS A 14 1.51 -7.25 6.12
C LYS A 14 1.81 -6.42 4.87
N TRP A 15 0.78 -6.14 4.07
CA TRP A 15 0.96 -5.40 2.83
C TRP A 15 1.24 -3.93 3.07
N ARG A 16 0.69 -3.33 4.13
CA ARG A 16 0.92 -1.91 4.44
C ARG A 16 2.36 -1.67 4.84
N ARG A 17 2.91 -2.55 5.69
CA ARG A 17 4.33 -2.54 6.05
C ARG A 17 5.22 -2.67 4.81
N ARG A 18 4.94 -3.64 3.93
CA ARG A 18 5.70 -3.83 2.69
C ARG A 18 5.62 -2.61 1.77
N ALA A 19 4.44 -2.02 1.62
CA ALA A 19 4.23 -0.83 0.80
C ALA A 19 5.02 0.37 1.37
N GLN A 20 5.02 0.57 2.69
CA GLN A 20 5.81 1.60 3.36
C GLN A 20 7.31 1.41 3.14
N GLU A 21 7.82 0.20 3.36
CA GLU A 21 9.24 -0.14 3.15
C GLU A 21 9.66 0.10 1.69
N ARG A 22 8.85 -0.32 0.73
CA ARG A 22 9.15 -0.13 -0.70
C ARG A 22 9.04 1.35 -1.11
N ALA A 23 8.01 2.06 -0.66
CA ALA A 23 7.83 3.48 -0.94
C ALA A 23 8.97 4.33 -0.38
N ALA A 24 9.56 3.96 0.76
CA ALA A 24 10.71 4.65 1.34
C ALA A 24 11.99 4.55 0.49
N LEU A 25 12.10 3.49 -0.33
CA LEU A 25 13.25 3.24 -1.21
C LEU A 25 12.98 3.69 -2.66
N ALA A 26 11.71 3.88 -3.02
CA ALA A 26 11.30 4.30 -4.35
C ALA A 26 11.62 5.79 -4.61
N LYS A 27 12.05 6.09 -5.83
CA LYS A 27 12.24 7.44 -6.35
C LYS A 27 11.57 7.53 -7.71
N GLY A 28 11.15 8.72 -8.13
CA GLY A 28 10.52 8.91 -9.43
C GLY A 28 9.61 10.12 -9.47
N ASP A 29 8.55 10.05 -10.29
CA ASP A 29 7.59 11.13 -10.41
C ASP A 29 6.94 11.49 -9.06
N PRO A 30 7.03 12.75 -8.59
CA PRO A 30 6.52 13.14 -7.28
C PRO A 30 5.00 12.98 -7.13
N LYS A 31 4.21 13.20 -8.18
CA LYS A 31 2.75 13.06 -8.12
C LYS A 31 2.34 11.59 -8.07
N PHE A 32 3.09 10.74 -8.76
CA PHE A 32 2.92 9.30 -8.68
C PHE A 32 3.21 8.79 -7.27
N MET A 33 4.30 9.27 -6.64
CA MET A 33 4.61 8.95 -5.23
C MET A 33 3.60 9.54 -4.24
N GLU A 34 3.07 10.74 -4.49
CA GLU A 34 1.99 11.33 -3.68
C GLU A 34 0.77 10.40 -3.62
N ASN A 35 0.36 9.84 -4.75
CA ASN A 35 -0.74 8.86 -4.79
C ASN A 35 -0.42 7.59 -4.01
N VAL A 36 0.80 7.04 -4.14
CA VAL A 36 1.22 5.85 -3.37
C VAL A 36 1.11 6.12 -1.86
N LEU A 37 1.65 7.25 -1.40
CA LEU A 37 1.64 7.61 0.02
C LEU A 37 0.22 7.87 0.52
N ALA A 38 -0.62 8.53 -0.28
CA ALA A 38 -2.03 8.77 0.05
C ALA A 38 -2.78 7.46 0.31
N TYR A 39 -2.61 6.44 -0.54
CA TYR A 39 -3.25 5.12 -0.34
C TYR A 39 -2.70 4.35 0.88
N ILE A 40 -1.41 4.50 1.21
CA ILE A 40 -0.82 3.94 2.43
C ILE A 40 -1.43 4.58 3.68
N ASP A 41 -1.60 5.90 3.66
CA ASP A 41 -2.20 6.67 4.75
C ASP A 41 -3.69 6.35 4.90
N ASP A 42 -4.44 6.28 3.80
CA ASP A 42 -5.84 5.86 3.77
C ASP A 42 -6.01 4.45 4.34
N SER A 43 -5.13 3.52 3.97
CA SER A 43 -5.14 2.16 4.54
C SER A 43 -5.01 2.19 6.07
N GLY A 44 -4.08 3.00 6.60
CA GLY A 44 -3.94 3.19 8.05
C GLY A 44 -5.19 3.83 8.68
N TYR A 45 -5.75 4.86 8.05
CA TYR A 45 -6.96 5.55 8.48
C TYR A 45 -8.17 4.60 8.60
N PHE A 46 -8.38 3.73 7.61
CA PHE A 46 -9.48 2.76 7.62
C PHE A 46 -9.24 1.65 8.64
N LEU A 47 -7.99 1.19 8.76
CA LEU A 47 -7.61 0.15 9.71
C LEU A 47 -7.87 0.57 11.15
N GLU A 48 -7.47 1.79 11.53
CA GLU A 48 -7.70 2.35 12.88
C GLU A 48 -9.20 2.45 13.25
N ARG A 49 -10.09 2.48 12.24
CA ARG A 49 -11.56 2.55 12.41
C ARG A 49 -12.24 1.18 12.31
N GLY A 50 -11.48 0.11 12.07
CA GLY A 50 -12.03 -1.23 11.87
C GLY A 50 -12.71 -1.43 10.51
N ASP A 51 -12.52 -0.53 9.54
CA ASP A 51 -13.01 -0.71 8.17
C ASP A 51 -12.03 -1.56 7.37
N LEU A 52 -12.02 -2.86 7.66
CA LEU A 52 -11.01 -3.80 7.14
C LEU A 52 -11.06 -3.94 5.62
N VAL A 53 -12.25 -3.80 5.01
CA VAL A 53 -12.41 -3.91 3.56
C VAL A 53 -11.74 -2.73 2.86
N ARG A 54 -12.03 -1.49 3.29
CA ARG A 54 -11.39 -0.30 2.70
C ARG A 54 -9.91 -0.21 3.04
N ALA A 55 -9.52 -0.67 4.23
CA ALA A 55 -8.11 -0.72 4.62
C ALA A 55 -7.30 -1.65 3.70
N PHE A 56 -7.85 -2.84 3.41
CA PHE A 56 -7.25 -3.80 2.49
C PHE A 56 -7.26 -3.28 1.04
N GLU A 57 -8.38 -2.72 0.58
CA GLU A 57 -8.47 -2.12 -0.76
C GLU A 57 -7.40 -1.03 -0.98
N ALA A 58 -7.29 -0.09 -0.06
CA ALA A 58 -6.35 1.04 -0.17
C ALA A 58 -4.90 0.55 -0.26
N VAL A 59 -4.49 -0.42 0.56
CA VAL A 59 -3.11 -0.92 0.50
C VAL A 59 -2.82 -1.68 -0.79
N ILE A 60 -3.80 -2.40 -1.34
CA ILE A 60 -3.64 -3.06 -2.65
C ILE A 60 -3.50 -2.02 -3.76
N TRP A 61 -4.22 -0.89 -3.71
CA TRP A 61 -3.99 0.23 -4.61
C TRP A 61 -2.58 0.81 -4.46
N ALA A 62 -2.12 1.10 -3.25
CA ALA A 62 -0.75 1.57 -3.03
C ALA A 62 0.30 0.63 -3.66
N TRP A 63 0.14 -0.68 -3.44
CA TRP A 63 1.04 -1.69 -3.99
C TRP A 63 0.98 -1.77 -5.52
N ALA A 64 -0.22 -1.69 -6.10
CA ALA A 64 -0.39 -1.68 -7.55
C ALA A 64 0.28 -0.48 -8.20
N TRP A 65 0.14 0.71 -7.63
CA TRP A 65 0.85 1.90 -8.10
C TRP A 65 2.36 1.70 -8.06
N LEU A 66 2.92 1.21 -6.95
CA LEU A 66 4.36 0.91 -6.85
C LEU A 66 4.85 -0.03 -7.96
N GLU A 67 4.20 -1.19 -8.12
CA GLU A 67 4.59 -2.20 -9.12
C GLU A 67 4.43 -1.70 -10.56
N ILE A 68 3.33 -1.00 -10.86
CA ILE A 68 3.09 -0.45 -12.21
C ILE A 68 4.10 0.67 -12.49
N GLY A 69 4.32 1.56 -11.52
CA GLY A 69 5.25 2.68 -11.64
C GLY A 69 6.66 2.21 -11.98
N GLU A 70 7.15 1.17 -11.29
CA GLU A 70 8.46 0.58 -11.59
C GLU A 70 8.50 -0.08 -12.97
N ARG A 71 7.49 -0.89 -13.33
CA ARG A 71 7.45 -1.57 -14.65
C ARG A 71 7.36 -0.60 -15.83
N GLN A 72 6.76 0.57 -15.62
CA GLN A 72 6.67 1.63 -16.63
C GLN A 72 7.87 2.58 -16.61
N GLY A 73 8.84 2.40 -15.69
CA GLY A 73 9.99 3.29 -15.52
C GLY A 73 9.64 4.67 -14.96
N ILE A 74 8.45 4.83 -14.38
CA ILE A 74 8.01 6.05 -13.68
C ILE A 74 8.66 6.13 -12.30
N LEU A 75 8.81 4.98 -11.65
CA LEU A 75 9.51 4.80 -10.40
C LEU A 75 10.76 3.94 -10.61
N THR A 76 11.75 4.14 -9.75
CA THR A 76 12.94 3.31 -9.61
C THR A 76 13.13 2.97 -8.14
N SER A 77 13.42 1.70 -7.87
CA SER A 77 13.84 1.24 -6.55
C SER A 77 15.36 1.31 -6.49
N LEU A 78 15.92 1.78 -5.38
CA LEU A 78 17.34 1.62 -5.12
C LEU A 78 17.58 0.19 -4.62
N ASP A 79 18.24 -0.63 -5.43
CA ASP A 79 18.79 -1.93 -5.02
C ASP A 79 19.92 -1.78 -3.99
#